data_AF-A0A939FBE2-F1
#
_entry.id   AF-A0A939FBE2-F1
#
_cell.length_a   1.000
_cell.length_b   1.000
_cell.length_c   1.000
_cell.angle_alpha   90.00
_cell.angle_beta   90.00
_cell.angle_gamma   90.00
#
_symmetry.space_group_name_H-M   'P 1'
#
loop_
_entity.id
_entity.type
_entity.pdbx_description
1 polymer ?
#
loop_
_entity_poly.entity_id
_entity_poly.type
_entity_poly.pdbx_seq_one_letter_code
_entity_poly.pdbx_strand_id
1 'polypeptide(L)' 'LWGGGTAPEWRGKGIYRALVAYRAAIAAERGYRYLQVDATDDSRPILERLGFTRLSTTTPYVYGA' A
#
# COMPACT_ATOMS: atom_id res chain seq x y z
N LEU A 1 -2.32 -6.15 -2.08
CA LEU A 1 -2.97 -4.98 -2.70
C LEU A 1 -2.03 -4.41 -3.74
N TRP A 2 -2.46 -4.32 -4.98
CA TRP A 2 -1.64 -3.76 -6.06
C TRP A 2 -2.43 -2.68 -6.81
N GLY A 3 -1.70 -1.72 -7.41
CA GLY A 3 -2.25 -0.68 -8.27
C GLY A 3 -3.08 0.39 -7.55
N GLY A 4 -2.56 1.00 -6.48
CA GLY A 4 -3.22 2.11 -5.78
C GLY A 4 -2.33 3.35 -5.72
N GLY A 5 -2.91 4.53 -5.87
CA GLY A 5 -2.20 5.81 -5.79
C GLY A 5 -3.16 6.96 -5.54
N THR A 6 -2.62 8.15 -5.35
CA THR A 6 -3.39 9.38 -5.25
C THR A 6 -2.72 10.42 -6.13
N ALA A 7 -3.51 11.02 -7.03
CA ALA A 7 -3.04 12.08 -7.90
C ALA A 7 -2.42 13.22 -7.07
N PRO A 8 -1.31 13.85 -7.54
CA PRO A 8 -0.52 14.79 -6.74
C PRO A 8 -1.35 15.87 -6.03
N GLU A 9 -2.30 16.46 -6.73
CA GLU A 9 -3.18 17.54 -6.27
C GLU A 9 -4.18 17.10 -5.16
N TRP A 10 -4.34 15.80 -4.96
CA TRP A 10 -5.20 15.20 -3.95
C TRP A 10 -4.42 14.58 -2.77
N ARG A 11 -3.07 14.65 -2.78
CA ARG A 11 -2.24 14.11 -1.68
C ARG A 11 -2.43 14.91 -0.39
N GLY A 12 -2.09 14.29 0.75
CA GLY A 12 -2.26 14.88 2.08
C GLY A 12 -3.70 14.90 2.61
N LYS A 13 -4.69 14.53 1.79
CA LYS A 13 -6.13 14.50 2.18
C LYS A 13 -6.60 13.15 2.74
N GLY A 14 -5.69 12.19 2.95
CA GLY A 14 -6.01 10.87 3.51
C GLY A 14 -6.64 9.87 2.54
N ILE A 15 -6.75 10.19 1.24
CA ILE A 15 -7.39 9.33 0.22
C ILE A 15 -6.70 7.98 0.09
N TYR A 16 -5.36 7.94 -0.03
CA TYR A 16 -4.61 6.68 -0.10
C TYR A 16 -4.87 5.78 1.11
N ARG A 17 -4.85 6.36 2.32
CA ARG A 17 -5.13 5.64 3.57
C ARG A 17 -6.53 5.03 3.55
N ALA A 18 -7.54 5.80 3.13
CA ALA A 18 -8.92 5.34 3.02
C ALA A 18 -9.05 4.18 2.02
N LEU A 19 -8.40 4.29 0.85
CA LEU A 19 -8.40 3.25 -0.16
C LEU A 19 -7.78 1.93 0.35
N VAL A 20 -6.63 2.00 1.02
CA VAL A 20 -5.97 0.81 1.58
C VAL A 20 -6.85 0.15 2.65
N ALA A 21 -7.39 0.94 3.58
CA ALA A 21 -8.27 0.44 4.63
C ALA A 21 -9.51 -0.26 4.07
N TYR A 22 -10.15 0.35 3.07
CA TYR A 22 -11.32 -0.23 2.39
C TYR A 22 -10.98 -1.58 1.74
N ARG A 23 -9.87 -1.67 1.00
CA ARG A 23 -9.48 -2.93 0.34
C ARG A 23 -9.03 -4.00 1.35
N ALA A 24 -8.45 -3.60 2.49
CA ALA A 24 -8.13 -4.50 3.58
C ALA A 24 -9.39 -5.08 4.24
N ALA A 25 -10.43 -4.25 4.44
CA ALA A 25 -11.73 -4.71 4.94
C ALA A 25 -12.36 -5.76 4.02
N ILE A 26 -12.38 -5.52 2.70
CA ILE A 26 -12.86 -6.51 1.72
C ILE A 26 -12.08 -7.83 1.82
N ALA A 27 -10.75 -7.76 1.98
CA ALA A 27 -9.93 -8.97 2.12
C ALA A 27 -10.28 -9.74 3.40
N ALA A 28 -10.48 -9.04 4.52
CA ALA A 28 -10.89 -9.64 5.78
C ALA A 28 -12.28 -10.29 5.70
N GLU A 29 -13.27 -9.62 5.08
CA GLU A 29 -14.62 -10.16 4.84
C GLU A 29 -14.59 -11.44 4.01
N ARG A 30 -13.62 -11.57 3.09
CA ARG A 30 -13.40 -12.78 2.28
C ARG A 30 -12.61 -13.87 3.01
N GLY A 31 -12.26 -13.67 4.27
CA GLY A 31 -11.54 -14.66 5.09
C GLY A 31 -10.04 -14.74 4.83
N TYR A 32 -9.43 -13.76 4.15
CA TYR A 32 -7.99 -13.76 3.97
C TYR A 32 -7.27 -13.41 5.27
N ARG A 33 -6.37 -14.28 5.70
CA ARG A 33 -5.54 -14.08 6.91
C ARG A 33 -4.42 -13.07 6.72
N TYR A 34 -3.89 -12.94 5.50
CA TYR A 34 -2.72 -12.12 5.20
C TYR A 34 -2.97 -11.20 4.01
N LEU A 35 -2.38 -10.01 4.07
CA LEU A 35 -2.41 -9.02 3.01
C LEU A 35 -1.00 -8.45 2.84
N GLN A 36 -0.51 -8.43 1.61
CA GLN A 36 0.81 -7.91 1.26
C GLN A 36 0.67 -6.76 0.25
N VAL A 37 1.58 -5.79 0.31
CA VAL A 37 1.71 -4.69 -0.65
C VAL A 37 3.18 -4.28 -0.72
N ASP A 38 3.64 -3.85 -1.90
CA ASP A 38 4.93 -3.19 -2.05
C ASP A 38 4.80 -1.71 -1.73
N ALA A 39 5.70 -1.20 -0.90
CA ALA A 39 5.68 0.17 -0.41
C ALA A 39 6.85 0.98 -0.96
N THR A 40 6.55 2.14 -1.53
CA THR A 40 7.52 3.23 -1.75
C THR A 40 7.83 3.95 -0.44
N ASP A 41 8.87 4.79 -0.42
CA ASP A 41 9.18 5.62 0.75
C ASP A 41 8.03 6.56 1.14
N ASP A 42 7.28 7.07 0.15
CA ASP A 42 6.10 7.93 0.41
C ASP A 42 4.97 7.18 1.11
N SER A 43 4.76 5.91 0.76
CA SER A 43 3.61 5.13 1.22
C SER A 43 3.92 4.31 2.48
N ARG A 44 5.18 3.94 2.72
CA ARG A 44 5.60 3.13 3.88
C ARG A 44 5.09 3.68 5.22
N PRO A 45 5.28 4.97 5.57
CA PRO A 45 4.81 5.48 6.86
C PRO A 45 3.28 5.46 7.02
N ILE A 46 2.52 5.46 5.91
CA ILE A 46 1.06 5.38 5.95
C ILE A 46 0.63 3.93 6.21
N LEU A 47 1.30 2.97 5.55
CA LEU A 47 1.03 1.54 5.70
C LEU A 47 1.40 1.04 7.10
N GLU A 48 2.53 1.49 7.67
CA GLU A 48 2.92 1.17 9.05
C GLU A 48 1.86 1.65 10.06
N ARG A 49 1.30 2.86 9.88
CA ARG A 49 0.20 3.37 10.70
C ARG A 49 -1.11 2.60 10.53
N LEU A 50 -1.29 1.91 9.41
CA LEU A 50 -2.41 1.01 9.16
C LEU A 50 -2.18 -0.42 9.71
N GLY A 51 -1.04 -0.66 10.37
CA GLY A 51 -0.71 -1.95 10.99
C GLY A 51 0.05 -2.92 10.08
N PHE A 52 0.51 -2.48 8.90
CA PHE A 52 1.40 -3.31 8.08
C PHE A 52 2.79 -3.39 8.74
N THR A 53 3.41 -4.57 8.63
CA THR A 53 4.79 -4.80 9.07
C THR A 53 5.69 -4.97 7.85
N ARG A 54 6.88 -4.34 7.85
CA ARG A 54 7.88 -4.54 6.81
C ARG A 54 8.45 -5.96 6.89
N LEU A 55 8.25 -6.74 5.83
CA LEU A 55 8.77 -8.11 5.73
C LEU A 55 10.11 -8.19 4.98
N SER A 56 10.25 -7.43 3.90
CA SER A 56 11.45 -7.44 3.05
C SER A 56 11.56 -6.14 2.23
N THR A 57 12.56 -6.04 1.36
CA THR A 57 12.74 -4.97 0.38
C THR A 57 12.73 -5.54 -1.04
N THR A 58 11.97 -4.89 -1.92
CA THR A 58 12.03 -5.13 -3.37
C THR A 58 13.04 -4.16 -3.99
N THR A 59 14.04 -4.67 -4.72
CA THR A 59 14.99 -3.86 -5.49
C THR A 59 14.57 -3.90 -6.97
N PRO A 60 14.08 -2.80 -7.55
CA PRO A 60 13.74 -2.77 -8.97
C PRO A 60 15.02 -2.78 -9.82
N TYR A 61 14.98 -3.54 -10.92
CA TYR A 61 16.04 -3.55 -11.93
C TYR A 61 15.47 -2.99 -13.23
N VAL A 62 16.27 -2.19 -13.94
CA VAL A 62 15.94 -1.71 -15.29
C VAL A 62 16.66 -2.63 -16.27
N TYR A 63 15.93 -3.09 -17.29
CA TYR A 63 16.50 -3.90 -18.37
C TYR A 63 16.53 -3.08 -19.67
N GLY A 64 17.72 -2.89 -20.23
CA GLY A 64 17.96 -2.09 -21.44
C GLY A 64 17.98 -0.59 -21.16
N ALA A 65 19.11 0.04 -21.48
CA ALA A 65 19.23 1.49 -21.60
C ALA A 65 19.01 1.89 -23.07
#